data_AF-A0A5C8SZN1-F1
#
_entry.id   AF-A0A5C8SZN1-F1
#
_cell.length_a   1.000
_cell.length_b   1.000
_cell.length_c   1.000
_cell.angle_alpha   90.00
_cell.angle_beta   90.00
_cell.angle_gamma   90.00
#
_symmetry.space_group_name_H-M   'P 1'
#
loop_
_entity.id
_entity.type
_entity.pdbx_description
1 polymer ?
#
loop_
_entity_poly.entity_id
_entity_poly.type
_entity_poly.pdbx_seq_one_letter_code
_entity_poly.pdbx_strand_id
1 'polypeptide(L)'
;GEPAPLPLDGPFPVDAQKRIGLALMRALGFDFTRGRLDISLHPFCGGATDDVRITTRYDEADFGRALMGVLHETGHALYEQGRPAAWRNQPVGKARGMSLHESQSLIVEMQACRSREFFAFLAPLVRAEFGRDGAAFTAENLHRLHTRVEPGFIRVDADEATYPAHILLRYDLESALIAGDLALADLPGAFNDGMRRLLGLTVPNDRLGCLQDIHWPSGAWGYFPTYTLGAMAAAQLFAAAKRAEPGILPGLATGDFAPLRGWLRTHVHEHGSRLPTDTLLERATGSPLGTEAYLAHLEARYGRPTAE
;
A
#
# COMPACT_ATOMS: atom_id res chain seq x y z
N GLY A 1 -4.91 -11.65 -25.95
CA GLY A 1 -4.98 -11.29 -24.52
C GLY A 1 -4.72 -12.55 -23.73
N GLU A 2 -3.97 -12.46 -22.64
CA GLU A 2 -3.76 -13.62 -21.76
C GLU A 2 -5.12 -14.10 -21.18
N PRO A 3 -5.28 -15.41 -20.92
CA PRO A 3 -6.50 -15.95 -20.31
C PRO A 3 -6.72 -15.37 -18.91
N ALA A 4 -7.97 -15.17 -18.48
CA ALA A 4 -8.26 -14.66 -17.14
C ALA A 4 -7.59 -15.52 -16.03
N PRO A 5 -7.15 -14.92 -14.92
CA PRO A 5 -6.63 -15.70 -13.79
C PRO A 5 -7.73 -16.61 -13.22
N LEU A 6 -7.32 -17.78 -12.72
CA LEU A 6 -8.22 -18.75 -12.11
C LEU A 6 -8.69 -18.23 -10.75
N PRO A 7 -10.00 -18.25 -10.47
CA PRO A 7 -10.50 -17.85 -9.16
C PRO A 7 -10.03 -18.82 -8.08
N LEU A 8 -10.02 -18.35 -6.82
CA LEU A 8 -9.71 -19.18 -5.67
C LEU A 8 -11.02 -19.60 -5.01
N ASP A 9 -11.24 -20.91 -4.90
CA ASP A 9 -12.44 -21.46 -4.27
C ASP A 9 -12.29 -21.46 -2.75
N GLY A 10 -13.02 -20.57 -2.08
CA GLY A 10 -13.15 -20.51 -0.63
C GLY A 10 -13.99 -21.66 -0.04
N PRO A 11 -14.30 -21.63 1.27
CA PRO A 11 -13.93 -20.57 2.21
C PRO A 11 -12.46 -20.62 2.65
N PHE A 12 -11.93 -19.49 3.08
CA PHE A 12 -10.60 -19.31 3.66
C PHE A 12 -10.72 -19.05 5.17
N PRO A 13 -10.52 -20.06 6.03
CA PRO A 13 -10.72 -19.90 7.47
C PRO A 13 -9.87 -18.78 8.06
N VAL A 14 -10.49 -17.92 8.89
CA VAL A 14 -9.85 -16.76 9.52
C VAL A 14 -8.55 -17.11 10.25
N ASP A 15 -8.52 -18.24 10.96
CA ASP A 15 -7.32 -18.67 11.68
C ASP A 15 -6.14 -18.98 10.76
N ALA A 16 -6.39 -19.52 9.55
CA ALA A 16 -5.36 -19.74 8.55
C ALA A 16 -4.87 -18.41 7.97
N GLN A 17 -5.78 -17.47 7.67
CA GLN A 17 -5.40 -16.12 7.24
C GLN A 17 -4.52 -15.42 8.29
N LYS A 18 -4.87 -15.54 9.57
CA LYS A 18 -4.09 -14.98 10.68
C LYS A 18 -2.69 -15.60 10.76
N ARG A 19 -2.55 -16.92 10.61
CA ARG A 19 -1.22 -17.58 10.61
C ARG A 19 -0.36 -17.12 9.44
N ILE A 20 -0.92 -17.01 8.24
CA ILE A 20 -0.24 -16.46 7.06
C ILE A 20 0.21 -15.01 7.33
N GLY A 21 -0.70 -14.15 7.79
CA GLY A 21 -0.39 -12.74 8.11
C GLY A 21 0.74 -12.60 9.13
N LEU A 22 0.68 -13.37 10.23
CA LEU A 22 1.73 -13.37 11.25
C LEU A 22 3.08 -13.88 10.72
N ALA A 23 3.08 -14.88 9.83
CA ALA A 23 4.31 -15.36 9.21
C ALA A 23 4.95 -14.29 8.32
N LEU A 24 4.15 -13.56 7.55
CA LEU A 24 4.61 -12.48 6.67
C LEU A 24 5.11 -11.27 7.45
N MET A 25 4.43 -10.88 8.53
CA MET A 25 4.91 -9.85 9.45
C MET A 25 6.30 -10.19 10.01
N ARG A 26 6.53 -11.46 10.41
CA ARG A 26 7.85 -11.91 10.87
C ARG A 26 8.90 -11.86 9.77
N ALA A 27 8.56 -12.30 8.56
CA ALA A 27 9.47 -12.26 7.41
C ALA A 27 9.90 -10.81 7.08
N LEU A 28 8.96 -9.87 7.14
CA LEU A 28 9.19 -8.44 6.99
C LEU A 28 10.09 -7.86 8.11
N GLY A 29 10.11 -8.50 9.28
CA GLY A 29 10.89 -8.09 10.45
C GLY A 29 10.11 -7.21 11.44
N PHE A 30 8.79 -7.35 11.49
CA PHE A 30 7.98 -6.72 12.51
C PHE A 30 8.35 -7.26 13.89
N ASP A 31 8.61 -6.35 14.84
CA ASP A 31 8.96 -6.70 16.22
C ASP A 31 7.69 -6.86 17.06
N PHE A 32 7.29 -8.11 17.31
CA PHE A 32 6.13 -8.46 18.13
C PHE A 32 6.33 -8.22 19.63
N THR A 33 7.55 -7.90 20.10
CA THR A 33 7.74 -7.44 21.48
C THR A 33 7.34 -5.98 21.67
N ARG A 34 7.22 -5.25 20.55
CA ARG A 34 6.89 -3.81 20.48
C ARG A 34 5.67 -3.56 19.60
N GLY A 35 4.77 -4.54 19.52
CA GLY A 35 3.59 -4.44 18.66
C GLY A 35 2.76 -5.71 18.55
N ARG A 36 1.57 -5.61 17.96
CA ARG A 36 0.66 -6.74 17.75
C ARG A 36 -0.32 -6.49 16.61
N LEU A 37 -0.99 -7.57 16.17
CA LEU A 37 -2.03 -7.57 15.15
C LEU A 37 -3.40 -7.88 15.77
N ASP A 38 -4.40 -7.09 15.42
CA ASP A 38 -5.81 -7.22 15.86
C ASP A 38 -6.81 -7.10 14.72
N ILE A 39 -8.10 -7.17 15.06
CA ILE A 39 -9.21 -7.00 14.13
C ILE A 39 -9.88 -5.65 14.36
N SER A 40 -10.17 -4.93 13.28
CA SER A 40 -11.00 -3.72 13.28
C SER A 40 -11.88 -3.67 12.02
N LEU A 41 -12.83 -2.71 11.98
CA LEU A 41 -13.67 -2.50 10.80
C LEU A 41 -12.90 -1.93 9.61
N HIS A 42 -11.99 -1.00 9.90
CA HIS A 42 -11.05 -0.38 8.96
C HIS A 42 -9.64 -0.63 9.46
N PRO A 43 -8.77 -1.32 8.69
CA PRO A 43 -7.36 -1.49 9.01
C PRO A 43 -6.67 -0.14 9.28
N PHE A 44 -5.78 -0.11 10.27
CA PHE A 44 -4.91 1.03 10.54
C PHE A 44 -3.67 0.59 11.33
N CYS A 45 -2.65 1.45 11.29
CA CYS A 45 -1.47 1.39 12.13
C CYS A 45 -1.49 2.56 13.12
N GLY A 46 -1.19 2.27 14.39
CA GLY A 46 -1.15 3.27 15.46
C GLY A 46 -0.43 2.76 16.70
N GLY A 47 -0.68 3.41 17.84
CA GLY A 47 -0.11 3.03 19.13
C GLY A 47 0.76 4.13 19.75
N ALA A 48 1.79 3.72 20.50
CA ALA A 48 2.68 4.60 21.24
C ALA A 48 4.16 4.29 20.93
N THR A 49 5.07 5.08 21.50
CA THR A 49 6.51 4.81 21.40
C THR A 49 6.81 3.42 21.95
N ASP A 50 7.44 2.57 21.14
CA ASP A 50 7.77 1.17 21.46
C ASP A 50 6.54 0.24 21.68
N ASP A 51 5.34 0.66 21.24
CA ASP A 51 4.13 -0.16 21.15
C ASP A 51 3.35 0.20 19.88
N VAL A 52 3.73 -0.40 18.75
CA VAL A 52 3.15 -0.15 17.43
C VAL A 52 2.17 -1.26 17.08
N ARG A 53 0.89 -0.92 16.99
CA ARG A 53 -0.21 -1.87 16.78
C ARG A 53 -0.80 -1.69 15.40
N ILE A 54 -1.13 -2.80 14.77
CA ILE A 54 -1.81 -2.82 13.49
C ILE A 54 -3.10 -3.62 13.57
N THR A 55 -4.05 -3.32 12.72
CA THR A 55 -5.31 -4.05 12.64
C THR A 55 -5.57 -4.52 11.21
N THR A 56 -6.39 -5.56 11.06
CA THR A 56 -6.87 -6.06 9.77
C THR A 56 -8.34 -6.43 9.82
N ARG A 57 -8.92 -6.76 8.66
CA ARG A 57 -10.27 -7.30 8.53
C ARG A 57 -10.23 -8.56 7.65
N TYR A 58 -10.57 -9.70 8.24
CA TYR A 58 -10.62 -10.97 7.53
C TYR A 58 -11.92 -11.13 6.73
N ASP A 59 -11.82 -11.84 5.61
CA ASP A 59 -12.94 -12.17 4.73
C ASP A 59 -12.79 -13.64 4.30
N GLU A 60 -13.72 -14.51 4.71
CA GLU A 60 -13.64 -15.93 4.39
C GLU A 60 -13.89 -16.21 2.90
N ALA A 61 -14.45 -15.27 2.15
CA ALA A 61 -14.60 -15.39 0.70
C ALA A 61 -13.33 -14.98 -0.07
N ASP A 62 -12.50 -14.11 0.51
CA ASP A 62 -11.32 -13.55 -0.13
C ASP A 62 -10.23 -13.19 0.89
N PHE A 63 -9.25 -14.09 1.08
CA PHE A 63 -8.14 -13.82 2.00
C PHE A 63 -7.17 -12.74 1.48
N GLY A 64 -7.19 -12.43 0.18
CA GLY A 64 -6.25 -11.48 -0.44
C GLY A 64 -6.40 -10.07 0.13
N ARG A 65 -7.64 -9.67 0.47
CA ARG A 65 -7.94 -8.40 1.15
C ARG A 65 -7.24 -8.26 2.50
N ALA A 66 -7.40 -9.27 3.37
CA ALA A 66 -6.81 -9.25 4.70
C ALA A 66 -5.28 -9.35 4.63
N LEU A 67 -4.78 -10.17 3.70
CA LEU A 67 -3.36 -10.34 3.43
C LEU A 67 -2.68 -9.02 3.06
N MET A 68 -3.18 -8.34 2.02
CA MET A 68 -2.60 -7.09 1.54
C MET A 68 -2.78 -5.97 2.57
N GLY A 69 -3.90 -5.93 3.30
CA GLY A 69 -4.10 -5.03 4.43
C GLY A 69 -3.04 -5.23 5.53
N VAL A 70 -2.75 -6.47 5.92
CA VAL A 70 -1.68 -6.74 6.92
C VAL A 70 -0.32 -6.26 6.41
N LEU A 71 0.01 -6.51 5.14
CA LEU A 71 1.29 -6.09 4.55
C LEU A 71 1.41 -4.56 4.50
N HIS A 72 0.34 -3.88 4.09
CA HIS A 72 0.24 -2.42 4.09
C HIS A 72 0.51 -1.83 5.48
N GLU A 73 -0.25 -2.25 6.48
CA GLU A 73 -0.10 -1.73 7.85
C GLU A 73 1.25 -2.13 8.47
N THR A 74 1.82 -3.28 8.07
CA THR A 74 3.17 -3.66 8.50
C THR A 74 4.22 -2.69 7.95
N GLY A 75 4.09 -2.19 6.71
CA GLY A 75 5.02 -1.20 6.17
C GLY A 75 5.00 0.11 6.95
N HIS A 76 3.82 0.59 7.34
CA HIS A 76 3.68 1.70 8.30
C HIS A 76 4.37 1.38 9.62
N ALA A 77 4.09 0.22 10.20
CA ALA A 77 4.65 -0.15 11.49
C ALA A 77 6.18 -0.28 11.49
N LEU A 78 6.75 -0.78 10.39
CA LEU A 78 8.20 -0.86 10.22
C LEU A 78 8.85 0.52 10.20
N TYR A 79 8.17 1.55 9.68
CA TYR A 79 8.66 2.92 9.77
C TYR A 79 8.62 3.45 11.21
N GLU A 80 7.54 3.19 11.95
CA GLU A 80 7.41 3.63 13.33
C GLU A 80 8.40 2.92 14.28
N GLN A 81 8.54 1.59 14.14
CA GLN A 81 9.60 0.81 14.80
C GLN A 81 11.00 1.17 14.27
N GLY A 82 11.01 1.79 13.09
CA GLY A 82 12.07 2.39 12.29
C GLY A 82 12.85 3.52 12.93
N ARG A 83 12.13 4.36 13.68
CA ARG A 83 12.53 5.71 14.09
C ARG A 83 13.77 5.74 14.99
N PRO A 84 14.56 6.84 14.95
CA PRO A 84 15.83 6.93 15.67
C PRO A 84 15.65 6.79 17.19
N ALA A 85 16.29 5.77 17.76
CA ALA A 85 16.17 5.43 19.19
C ALA A 85 16.51 6.61 20.12
N ALA A 86 17.60 7.32 19.82
CA ALA A 86 18.06 8.46 20.62
C ALA A 86 17.06 9.63 20.66
N TRP A 87 16.14 9.71 19.70
CA TRP A 87 15.24 10.85 19.52
C TRP A 87 13.75 10.48 19.59
N ARG A 88 13.40 9.27 20.03
CA ARG A 88 12.00 8.76 20.00
C ARG A 88 10.97 9.68 20.66
N ASN A 89 11.37 10.40 21.70
CA ASN A 89 10.49 11.31 22.44
C ASN A 89 10.65 12.78 22.05
N GLN A 90 11.38 13.07 20.97
CA GLN A 90 11.65 14.42 20.48
C GLN A 90 10.93 14.63 19.13
N PRO A 91 10.52 15.87 18.79
CA PRO A 91 9.88 16.16 17.50
C PRO A 91 10.71 15.67 16.30
N VAL A 92 12.04 15.77 16.38
CA VAL A 92 12.96 15.31 15.33
C VAL A 92 12.92 13.79 15.09
N GLY A 93 12.51 13.00 16.10
CA GLY A 93 12.39 11.55 15.97
C GLY A 93 11.03 11.06 15.47
N LYS A 94 10.06 11.94 15.25
CA LYS A 94 8.75 11.57 14.69
C LYS A 94 8.85 11.21 13.20
N ALA A 95 7.93 10.39 12.69
CA ALA A 95 7.82 10.11 11.26
C ALA A 95 7.58 11.39 10.45
N ARG A 96 8.13 11.42 9.23
CA ARG A 96 8.18 12.61 8.37
C ARG A 96 6.91 12.76 7.52
N GLY A 97 5.80 13.09 8.17
CA GLY A 97 4.53 13.39 7.51
C GLY A 97 3.92 12.20 6.75
N MET A 98 2.70 12.40 6.24
CA MET A 98 1.92 11.28 5.70
C MET A 98 2.41 10.76 4.36
N SER A 99 2.95 11.59 3.47
CA SER A 99 3.48 11.10 2.19
C SER A 99 4.62 10.10 2.36
N LEU A 100 5.59 10.37 3.24
CA LEU A 100 6.63 9.38 3.52
C LEU A 100 6.08 8.20 4.31
N HIS A 101 5.17 8.42 5.26
CA HIS A 101 4.56 7.32 6.01
C HIS A 101 3.83 6.33 5.11
N GLU A 102 3.04 6.84 4.15
CA GLU A 102 2.36 6.07 3.11
C GLU A 102 3.32 5.42 2.12
N SER A 103 4.42 6.09 1.78
CA SER A 103 5.41 5.45 0.92
C SER A 103 5.95 4.15 1.54
N GLN A 104 6.03 4.05 2.87
CA GLN A 104 6.53 2.84 3.53
C GLN A 104 5.51 1.69 3.50
N SER A 105 4.21 1.98 3.65
CA SER A 105 3.17 0.96 3.46
C SER A 105 3.13 0.48 2.01
N LEU A 106 3.19 1.40 1.05
CA LEU A 106 3.14 1.08 -0.38
C LEU A 106 4.42 0.43 -0.92
N ILE A 107 5.60 0.70 -0.35
CA ILE A 107 6.82 -0.06 -0.68
C ILE A 107 6.63 -1.54 -0.32
N VAL A 108 6.04 -1.82 0.85
CA VAL A 108 5.79 -3.20 1.26
C VAL A 108 4.67 -3.80 0.42
N GLU A 109 3.47 -3.21 0.44
CA GLU A 109 2.29 -3.77 -0.21
C GLU A 109 2.41 -3.78 -1.74
N MET A 110 2.59 -2.61 -2.36
CA MET A 110 2.48 -2.45 -3.80
C MET A 110 3.79 -2.77 -4.52
N GLN A 111 4.94 -2.36 -3.99
CA GLN A 111 6.21 -2.55 -4.69
C GLN A 111 6.77 -3.96 -4.48
N ALA A 112 6.96 -4.38 -3.23
CA ALA A 112 7.56 -5.67 -2.90
C ALA A 112 6.54 -6.83 -2.97
N CYS A 113 5.41 -6.72 -2.27
CA CYS A 113 4.47 -7.83 -2.09
C CYS A 113 3.46 -8.03 -3.22
N ARG A 114 3.54 -7.24 -4.28
CA ARG A 114 2.89 -7.52 -5.58
C ARG A 114 3.89 -7.89 -6.68
N SER A 115 5.12 -8.26 -6.32
CA SER A 115 6.12 -8.74 -7.28
C SER A 115 6.00 -10.24 -7.54
N ARG A 116 6.49 -10.71 -8.69
CA ARG A 116 6.51 -12.13 -9.03
C ARG A 116 7.36 -12.94 -8.04
N GLU A 117 8.47 -12.35 -7.60
CA GLU A 117 9.37 -12.90 -6.59
C GLU A 117 8.62 -13.16 -5.28
N PHE A 118 7.89 -12.18 -4.76
CA PHE A 118 7.11 -12.37 -3.54
C PHE A 118 6.08 -13.50 -3.68
N PHE A 119 5.40 -13.62 -4.81
CA PHE A 119 4.44 -14.71 -5.00
C PHE A 119 5.09 -16.09 -5.08
N ALA A 120 6.35 -16.19 -5.49
CA ALA A 120 7.12 -17.43 -5.40
C ALA A 120 7.32 -17.88 -3.94
N PHE A 121 7.52 -16.93 -3.02
CA PHE A 121 7.59 -17.17 -1.59
C PHE A 121 6.20 -17.43 -0.96
N LEU A 122 5.19 -16.66 -1.35
CA LEU A 122 3.84 -16.72 -0.75
C LEU A 122 3.10 -18.01 -1.10
N ALA A 123 3.17 -18.46 -2.35
CA ALA A 123 2.38 -19.60 -2.84
C ALA A 123 2.53 -20.88 -1.99
N PRO A 124 3.75 -21.36 -1.64
CA PRO A 124 3.89 -22.54 -0.78
C PRO A 124 3.30 -22.33 0.63
N LEU A 125 3.40 -21.12 1.20
CA LEU A 125 2.82 -20.79 2.51
C LEU A 125 1.28 -20.87 2.46
N VAL A 126 0.67 -20.25 1.45
CA VAL A 126 -0.79 -20.28 1.24
C VAL A 126 -1.30 -21.70 1.04
N ARG A 127 -0.61 -22.51 0.20
CA ARG A 127 -0.96 -23.91 -0.04
C ARG A 127 -0.93 -24.74 1.24
N ALA A 128 0.12 -24.57 2.04
CA ALA A 128 0.28 -25.29 3.31
C ALA A 128 -0.80 -24.90 4.33
N GLU A 129 -1.04 -23.60 4.54
CA GLU A 129 -1.96 -23.11 5.56
C GLU A 129 -3.43 -23.38 5.27
N PHE A 130 -3.82 -23.39 3.98
CA PHE A 130 -5.18 -23.76 3.57
C PHE A 130 -5.35 -25.24 3.25
N GLY A 131 -4.27 -26.02 3.18
CA GLY A 131 -4.32 -27.41 2.71
C GLY A 131 -4.88 -27.50 1.29
N ARG A 132 -4.46 -26.58 0.41
CA ARG A 132 -4.95 -26.43 -0.97
C ARG A 132 -3.80 -26.57 -1.94
N ASP A 133 -4.11 -27.03 -3.15
CA ASP A 133 -3.16 -27.19 -4.23
C ASP A 133 -3.85 -26.98 -5.60
N GLY A 134 -3.09 -27.08 -6.68
CA GLY A 134 -3.57 -27.00 -8.05
C GLY A 134 -3.23 -25.67 -8.73
N ALA A 135 -3.63 -25.55 -9.99
CA ALA A 135 -3.28 -24.43 -10.86
C ALA A 135 -3.67 -23.06 -10.28
N ALA A 136 -4.80 -23.00 -9.56
CA ALA A 136 -5.28 -21.78 -8.92
C ALA A 136 -4.35 -21.24 -7.82
N PHE A 137 -3.59 -22.12 -7.14
CA PHE A 137 -2.69 -21.77 -6.04
C PHE A 137 -1.22 -21.67 -6.47
N THR A 138 -0.95 -21.60 -7.78
CA THR A 138 0.39 -21.34 -8.29
C THR A 138 0.81 -19.89 -8.04
N ALA A 139 2.11 -19.64 -7.87
CA ALA A 139 2.66 -18.30 -7.72
C ALA A 139 2.22 -17.37 -8.86
N GLU A 140 2.24 -17.88 -10.09
CA GLU A 140 1.81 -17.12 -11.26
C GLU A 140 0.33 -16.72 -11.18
N ASN A 141 -0.56 -17.66 -10.86
CA ASN A 141 -1.99 -17.34 -10.78
C ASN A 141 -2.28 -16.34 -9.66
N LEU A 142 -1.67 -16.54 -8.48
CA LEU A 142 -1.82 -15.62 -7.35
C LEU A 142 -1.32 -14.22 -7.70
N HIS A 143 -0.18 -14.10 -8.37
CA HIS A 143 0.33 -12.82 -8.86
C HIS A 143 -0.70 -12.14 -9.78
N ARG A 144 -1.20 -12.87 -10.79
CA ARG A 144 -2.16 -12.34 -11.77
C ARG A 144 -3.48 -11.90 -11.13
N LEU A 145 -3.96 -12.59 -10.09
CA LEU A 145 -5.13 -12.16 -9.31
C LEU A 145 -4.89 -10.82 -8.61
N HIS A 146 -3.70 -10.61 -8.05
CA HIS A 146 -3.36 -9.41 -7.30
C HIS A 146 -2.81 -8.26 -8.17
N THR A 147 -2.62 -8.48 -9.47
CA THR A 147 -2.22 -7.43 -10.44
C THR A 147 -3.29 -7.21 -11.50
N ARG A 148 -4.54 -7.57 -11.24
CA ARG A 148 -5.67 -7.23 -12.11
C ARG A 148 -6.00 -5.74 -11.95
N VAL A 149 -6.25 -5.08 -13.08
CA VAL A 149 -6.67 -3.68 -13.16
C VAL A 149 -8.13 -3.63 -13.55
N GLU A 150 -8.95 -2.95 -12.75
CA GLU A 150 -10.38 -2.80 -13.00
C GLU A 150 -10.91 -1.56 -12.27
N PRO A 151 -11.55 -0.60 -12.98
CA PRO A 151 -12.20 0.53 -12.33
C PRO A 151 -13.24 0.08 -11.29
N GLY A 152 -13.08 0.53 -10.05
CA GLY A 152 -13.98 0.22 -8.94
C GLY A 152 -14.51 1.49 -8.25
N PHE A 153 -15.55 1.34 -7.42
CA PHE A 153 -16.13 2.47 -6.68
C PHE A 153 -15.33 2.85 -5.42
N ILE A 154 -14.71 1.85 -4.78
CA ILE A 154 -14.11 1.96 -3.45
C ILE A 154 -12.62 2.23 -3.59
N ARG A 155 -12.18 3.41 -3.14
CA ARG A 155 -10.77 3.85 -3.22
C ARG A 155 -9.80 2.87 -2.56
N VAL A 156 -10.12 2.37 -1.37
CA VAL A 156 -9.23 1.47 -0.61
C VAL A 156 -9.09 0.08 -1.23
N ASP A 157 -9.99 -0.29 -2.15
CA ASP A 157 -9.96 -1.56 -2.88
C ASP A 157 -9.43 -1.38 -4.32
N ALA A 158 -9.10 -0.15 -4.73
CA ALA A 158 -8.68 0.14 -6.09
C ALA A 158 -7.29 -0.44 -6.40
N ASP A 159 -7.09 -0.87 -7.64
CA ASP A 159 -5.79 -1.33 -8.12
C ASP A 159 -4.80 -0.17 -8.29
N GLU A 160 -3.52 -0.50 -8.43
CA GLU A 160 -2.43 0.48 -8.49
C GLU A 160 -2.56 1.48 -9.68
N ALA A 161 -3.20 1.08 -10.78
CA ALA A 161 -3.35 1.92 -11.97
C ALA A 161 -4.57 2.85 -11.87
N THR A 162 -5.65 2.41 -11.22
CA THR A 162 -6.88 3.21 -11.07
C THR A 162 -6.90 4.06 -9.80
N TYR A 163 -6.15 3.66 -8.76
CA TYR A 163 -6.08 4.37 -7.48
C TYR A 163 -5.79 5.88 -7.59
N PRO A 164 -4.84 6.36 -8.43
CA PRO A 164 -4.57 7.80 -8.54
C PRO A 164 -5.78 8.63 -8.99
N ALA A 165 -6.69 8.05 -9.79
CA ALA A 165 -7.91 8.74 -10.22
C ALA A 165 -8.85 9.03 -9.04
N HIS A 166 -8.94 8.11 -8.06
CA HIS A 166 -9.72 8.34 -6.85
C HIS A 166 -9.16 9.49 -6.01
N ILE A 167 -7.84 9.63 -5.95
CA ILE A 167 -7.17 10.73 -5.24
C ILE A 167 -7.36 12.05 -5.96
N LEU A 168 -7.18 12.06 -7.29
CA LEU A 168 -7.38 13.26 -8.12
C LEU A 168 -8.80 13.80 -7.95
N LEU A 169 -9.81 12.93 -7.99
CA LEU A 169 -11.20 13.32 -7.73
C LEU A 169 -11.35 14.09 -6.41
N ARG A 170 -10.80 13.54 -5.32
CA ARG A 170 -10.94 14.15 -4.00
C ARG A 170 -10.16 15.45 -3.91
N TYR A 171 -8.97 15.52 -4.49
CA TYR A 171 -8.19 16.74 -4.56
C TYR A 171 -8.93 17.86 -5.31
N ASP A 172 -9.53 17.56 -6.47
CA ASP A 172 -10.30 18.52 -7.26
C ASP A 172 -11.51 19.05 -6.46
N LEU A 173 -12.23 18.14 -5.78
CA LEU A 173 -13.38 18.49 -4.94
C LEU A 173 -12.98 19.32 -3.72
N GLU A 174 -11.91 18.94 -3.02
CA GLU A 174 -11.38 19.70 -1.88
C GLU A 174 -10.96 21.11 -2.32
N SER A 175 -10.26 21.22 -3.44
CA SER A 175 -9.81 22.51 -3.99
C SER A 175 -10.99 23.42 -4.31
N ALA A 176 -12.02 22.90 -4.98
CA ALA A 176 -13.21 23.66 -5.33
C ALA A 176 -14.02 24.09 -4.10
N LEU A 177 -14.17 23.21 -3.09
CA LEU A 177 -14.86 23.54 -1.83
C LEU A 177 -14.12 24.64 -1.05
N ILE A 178 -12.79 24.56 -0.97
CA ILE A 178 -11.97 25.55 -0.25
C ILE A 178 -11.96 26.89 -0.97
N ALA A 179 -11.91 26.88 -2.32
CA ALA A 179 -11.97 28.09 -3.13
C ALA A 179 -13.35 28.78 -3.11
N GLY A 180 -14.40 28.05 -2.71
CA GLY A 180 -15.79 28.52 -2.78
C GLY A 180 -16.44 28.34 -4.16
N ASP A 181 -15.80 27.60 -5.05
CA ASP A 181 -16.28 27.30 -6.41
C ASP A 181 -17.32 26.16 -6.44
N LEU A 182 -17.41 25.37 -5.36
CA LEU A 182 -18.39 24.30 -5.18
C LEU A 182 -19.17 24.52 -3.89
N ALA A 183 -20.50 24.56 -3.95
CA ALA A 183 -21.33 24.53 -2.76
C ALA A 183 -21.36 23.11 -2.17
N LEU A 184 -21.33 22.99 -0.84
CA LEU A 184 -21.34 21.68 -0.17
C LEU A 184 -22.56 20.82 -0.56
N ALA A 185 -23.71 21.44 -0.81
CA ALA A 185 -24.93 20.75 -1.23
C ALA A 185 -24.78 20.03 -2.59
N ASP A 186 -23.86 20.49 -3.44
CA ASP A 186 -23.62 19.96 -4.78
C ASP A 186 -22.52 18.88 -4.80
N LEU A 187 -21.85 18.63 -3.67
CA LEU A 187 -20.77 17.65 -3.54
C LEU A 187 -21.18 16.23 -4.02
N PRO A 188 -22.37 15.68 -3.71
CA PRO A 188 -22.76 14.37 -4.21
C PRO A 188 -22.80 14.31 -5.75
N GLY A 189 -23.33 15.36 -6.39
CA GLY A 189 -23.40 15.45 -7.85
C GLY A 189 -22.00 15.57 -8.48
N ALA A 190 -21.18 16.48 -7.96
CA ALA A 190 -19.82 16.70 -8.45
C ALA A 190 -18.93 15.45 -8.28
N PHE A 191 -19.09 14.71 -7.19
CA PHE A 191 -18.41 13.43 -6.98
C PHE A 191 -18.80 12.41 -8.05
N ASN A 192 -20.10 12.26 -8.32
CA ASN A 192 -20.61 11.32 -9.31
C ASN A 192 -20.15 11.66 -10.73
N ASP A 193 -20.11 12.95 -11.08
CA ASP A 193 -19.55 13.42 -12.35
C ASP A 193 -18.06 13.10 -12.49
N GLY A 194 -17.29 13.29 -11.42
CA GLY A 194 -15.87 12.97 -11.40
C GLY A 194 -15.59 11.47 -11.50
N MET A 195 -16.34 10.62 -10.80
CA MET A 195 -16.24 9.15 -10.93
C MET A 195 -16.53 8.68 -12.36
N ARG A 196 -17.55 9.24 -13.01
CA ARG A 196 -17.86 8.95 -14.41
C ARG A 196 -16.75 9.43 -15.34
N ARG A 197 -16.25 10.66 -15.15
CA ARG A 197 -15.20 11.25 -15.99
C ARG A 197 -13.88 10.48 -15.92
N LEU A 198 -13.45 10.13 -14.70
CA LEU A 198 -12.12 9.57 -14.46
C LEU A 198 -12.08 8.04 -14.55
N LEU A 199 -13.16 7.36 -14.17
CA LEU A 199 -13.22 5.90 -14.06
C LEU A 199 -14.32 5.26 -14.91
N GLY A 200 -15.18 6.04 -15.57
CA GLY A 200 -16.29 5.52 -16.37
C GLY A 200 -17.44 4.93 -15.54
N LEU A 201 -17.52 5.24 -14.24
CA LEU A 201 -18.44 4.62 -13.30
C LEU A 201 -19.66 5.50 -13.00
N THR A 202 -20.85 4.89 -12.99
CA THR A 202 -22.09 5.52 -12.52
C THR A 202 -22.34 5.12 -11.07
N VAL A 203 -22.15 6.06 -10.14
CA VAL A 203 -22.32 5.83 -8.70
C VAL A 203 -23.80 5.57 -8.37
N PRO A 204 -24.15 4.44 -7.73
CA PRO A 204 -25.55 4.07 -7.50
C PRO A 204 -26.16 4.70 -6.24
N ASN A 205 -25.35 5.15 -5.29
CA ASN A 205 -25.76 5.80 -4.04
C ASN A 205 -24.55 6.42 -3.31
N ASP A 206 -24.82 7.33 -2.37
CA ASP A 206 -23.76 8.10 -1.68
C ASP A 206 -22.85 7.24 -0.79
N ARG A 207 -23.31 6.06 -0.34
CA ARG A 207 -22.46 5.09 0.39
C ARG A 207 -21.29 4.60 -0.48
N LEU A 208 -21.51 4.48 -1.78
CA LEU A 208 -20.46 4.19 -2.79
C LEU A 208 -19.94 5.46 -3.47
N GLY A 209 -20.42 6.62 -3.04
CA GLY A 209 -20.09 7.95 -3.57
C GLY A 209 -19.28 8.77 -2.56
N CYS A 210 -19.69 10.03 -2.37
CA CYS A 210 -18.98 11.00 -1.54
C CYS A 210 -18.91 10.62 -0.04
N LEU A 211 -19.72 9.68 0.45
CA LEU A 211 -19.71 9.22 1.85
C LEU A 211 -18.85 7.96 2.08
N GLN A 212 -18.10 7.50 1.07
CA GLN A 212 -17.32 6.26 1.19
C GLN A 212 -16.11 6.38 2.14
N ASP A 213 -15.62 7.59 2.38
CA ASP A 213 -14.40 7.87 3.15
C ASP A 213 -14.66 8.71 4.40
N ILE A 214 -13.90 8.46 5.46
CA ILE A 214 -14.04 9.14 6.77
C ILE A 214 -13.27 10.47 6.86
N HIS A 215 -12.44 10.81 5.87
CA HIS A 215 -11.50 11.92 5.92
C HIS A 215 -12.19 13.28 6.10
N TRP A 216 -13.18 13.60 5.27
CA TRP A 216 -13.91 14.87 5.38
C TRP A 216 -14.67 15.04 6.70
N PRO A 217 -15.47 14.07 7.19
CA PRO A 217 -16.14 14.22 8.48
C PRO A 217 -15.17 14.20 9.68
N SER A 218 -13.95 13.68 9.53
CA SER A 218 -12.89 13.78 10.56
C SER A 218 -12.05 15.06 10.47
N GLY A 219 -12.30 15.92 9.48
CA GLY A 219 -11.57 17.18 9.30
C GLY A 219 -10.23 17.05 8.59
N ALA A 220 -9.93 15.90 7.98
CA ALA A 220 -8.68 15.64 7.26
C ALA A 220 -8.69 16.21 5.82
N TRP A 221 -8.81 17.53 5.70
CA TRP A 221 -8.75 18.25 4.42
C TRP A 221 -7.31 18.44 3.94
N GLY A 222 -7.07 18.32 2.64
CA GLY A 222 -5.72 18.35 2.05
C GLY A 222 -4.91 17.08 2.34
N TYR A 223 -5.55 16.03 2.87
CA TYR A 223 -4.91 14.78 3.23
C TYR A 223 -4.79 13.84 2.04
N PHE A 224 -5.83 13.70 1.20
CA PHE A 224 -5.83 12.73 0.10
C PHE A 224 -4.63 12.81 -0.85
N PRO A 225 -4.11 14.00 -1.23
CA PRO A 225 -2.92 14.11 -2.06
C PRO A 225 -1.70 13.36 -1.51
N THR A 226 -1.63 13.19 -0.19
CA THR A 226 -0.52 12.48 0.45
C THR A 226 -0.44 11.01 0.03
N TYR A 227 -1.56 10.38 -0.35
CA TYR A 227 -1.57 9.00 -0.83
C TYR A 227 -0.86 8.84 -2.19
N THR A 228 -1.19 9.67 -3.17
CA THR A 228 -0.51 9.63 -4.49
C THR A 228 0.96 10.04 -4.37
N LEU A 229 1.26 11.05 -3.55
CA LEU A 229 2.66 11.41 -3.26
C LEU A 229 3.42 10.25 -2.60
N GLY A 230 2.76 9.50 -1.72
CA GLY A 230 3.29 8.28 -1.12
C GLY A 230 3.57 7.19 -2.14
N ALA A 231 2.66 6.96 -3.09
CA ALA A 231 2.85 5.99 -4.17
C ALA A 231 4.04 6.35 -5.08
N MET A 232 4.17 7.63 -5.44
CA MET A 232 5.32 8.13 -6.20
C MET A 232 6.64 7.95 -5.44
N ALA A 233 6.68 8.36 -4.17
CA ALA A 233 7.83 8.18 -3.32
C ALA A 233 8.17 6.70 -3.10
N ALA A 234 7.17 5.82 -3.00
CA ALA A 234 7.37 4.39 -2.86
C ALA A 234 8.10 3.79 -4.06
N ALA A 235 7.63 4.09 -5.29
CA ALA A 235 8.28 3.62 -6.50
C ALA A 235 9.70 4.18 -6.65
N GLN A 236 9.90 5.47 -6.34
CA GLN A 236 11.21 6.12 -6.41
C GLN A 236 12.22 5.53 -5.41
N LEU A 237 11.81 5.34 -4.15
CA LEU A 237 12.63 4.72 -3.11
C LEU A 237 12.91 3.26 -3.42
N PHE A 238 11.92 2.49 -3.86
CA PHE A 238 12.12 1.08 -4.20
C PHE A 238 13.05 0.90 -5.41
N ALA A 239 12.93 1.76 -6.42
CA ALA A 239 13.86 1.78 -7.55
C ALA A 239 15.30 2.08 -7.10
N ALA A 240 15.50 3.05 -6.20
CA ALA A 240 16.80 3.35 -5.63
C ALA A 240 17.36 2.19 -4.79
N ALA A 241 16.52 1.59 -3.93
CA ALA A 241 16.88 0.45 -3.12
C ALA A 241 17.35 -0.73 -3.97
N LYS A 242 16.60 -1.10 -5.02
CA LYS A 242 16.97 -2.19 -5.94
C LYS A 242 18.31 -1.96 -6.65
N ARG A 243 18.65 -0.71 -6.98
CA ARG A 243 19.94 -0.37 -7.59
C ARG A 243 21.09 -0.50 -6.59
N ALA A 244 20.87 -0.07 -5.35
CA ALA A 244 21.87 -0.09 -4.29
C ALA A 244 22.10 -1.49 -3.71
N GLU A 245 21.04 -2.30 -3.62
CA GLU A 245 21.02 -3.60 -2.95
C GLU A 245 20.53 -4.70 -3.91
N PRO A 246 21.43 -5.33 -4.69
CA PRO A 246 21.07 -6.39 -5.64
C PRO A 246 20.38 -7.61 -5.01
N GLY A 247 20.55 -7.80 -3.68
CA GLY A 247 19.93 -8.88 -2.92
C GLY A 247 18.43 -8.74 -2.67
N ILE A 248 17.82 -7.57 -2.96
CA ILE A 248 16.39 -7.34 -2.66
C ILE A 248 15.49 -8.34 -3.40
N LEU A 249 15.54 -8.39 -4.73
CA LEU A 249 14.61 -9.24 -5.50
C LEU A 249 14.80 -10.74 -5.21
N PRO A 250 16.03 -11.29 -5.17
CA PRO A 250 16.24 -12.68 -4.74
C PRO A 250 15.77 -12.95 -3.30
N GLY A 251 15.93 -11.97 -2.40
CA GLY A 251 15.44 -12.05 -1.02
C GLY A 251 13.91 -12.18 -0.96
N LEU A 252 13.19 -11.35 -1.72
CA LEU A 252 11.72 -11.43 -1.81
C LEU A 252 11.23 -12.82 -2.25
N ALA A 253 11.95 -13.49 -3.16
CA ALA A 253 11.63 -14.84 -3.64
C ALA A 253 11.76 -15.94 -2.57
N THR A 254 12.46 -15.66 -1.48
CA THR A 254 12.72 -16.61 -0.38
C THR A 254 12.16 -16.13 0.96
N GLY A 255 11.48 -14.99 0.99
CA GLY A 255 10.94 -14.39 2.21
C GLY A 255 11.98 -13.64 3.05
N ASP A 256 13.18 -13.37 2.51
CA ASP A 256 14.17 -12.51 3.16
C ASP A 256 13.99 -11.05 2.75
N PHE A 257 13.36 -10.27 3.64
CA PHE A 257 13.17 -8.83 3.48
C PHE A 257 14.29 -8.01 4.14
N ALA A 258 15.31 -8.65 4.73
CA ALA A 258 16.37 -7.95 5.44
C ALA A 258 17.13 -6.94 4.56
N PRO A 259 17.45 -7.21 3.27
CA PRO A 259 18.10 -6.22 2.40
C PRO A 259 17.24 -4.96 2.22
N LEU A 260 15.97 -5.11 1.88
CA LEU A 260 15.05 -3.97 1.69
C LEU A 260 14.85 -3.20 3.00
N ARG A 261 14.59 -3.91 4.11
CA ARG A 261 14.40 -3.31 5.43
C ARG A 261 15.65 -2.55 5.89
N GLY A 262 16.84 -3.12 5.69
CA GLY A 262 18.11 -2.49 6.05
C GLY A 262 18.37 -1.21 5.27
N TRP A 263 18.10 -1.23 3.96
CA TRP A 263 18.21 -0.04 3.13
C TRP A 263 17.25 1.07 3.58
N LEU A 264 15.96 0.74 3.76
CA LEU A 264 14.95 1.70 4.23
C LEU A 264 15.26 2.24 5.63
N ARG A 265 15.77 1.39 6.53
CA ARG A 265 16.18 1.79 7.87
C ARG A 265 17.19 2.92 7.82
N THR A 266 18.22 2.73 7.01
CA THR A 266 19.37 3.63 6.89
C THR A 266 19.03 4.92 6.15
N HIS A 267 18.27 4.83 5.05
CA HIS A 267 18.06 5.98 4.17
C HIS A 267 16.76 6.76 4.45
N VAL A 268 15.85 6.19 5.24
CA VAL A 268 14.53 6.79 5.52
C VAL A 268 14.22 6.77 7.01
N HIS A 269 14.19 5.59 7.63
CA HIS A 269 13.55 5.44 8.93
C HIS A 269 14.30 6.12 10.07
N GLU A 270 15.64 5.96 10.11
CA GLU A 270 16.47 6.52 11.17
C GLU A 270 16.53 8.05 11.17
N HIS A 271 16.10 8.69 10.08
CA HIS A 271 16.11 10.14 9.97
C HIS A 271 14.94 10.80 10.69
N GLY A 272 13.83 10.07 10.93
CA GLY A 272 12.61 10.67 11.48
C GLY A 272 12.25 11.95 10.73
N SER A 273 12.06 13.05 11.47
CA SER A 273 11.77 14.39 10.96
C SER A 273 12.99 15.31 10.95
N ARG A 274 14.21 14.76 10.98
CA ARG A 274 15.47 15.53 10.92
C ARG A 274 15.64 16.29 9.61
N LEU A 275 15.15 15.73 8.52
CA LEU A 275 15.30 16.29 7.18
C LEU A 275 13.93 16.72 6.62
N PRO A 276 13.89 17.80 5.83
CA PRO A 276 12.76 18.05 4.93
C PRO A 276 12.53 16.84 4.00
N THR A 277 11.29 16.64 3.58
CA THR A 277 10.88 15.50 2.76
C THR A 277 11.68 15.43 1.46
N ASP A 278 11.78 16.55 0.74
CA ASP A 278 12.48 16.62 -0.54
C ASP A 278 13.97 16.32 -0.38
N THR A 279 14.60 16.85 0.67
CA THR A 279 16.01 16.57 0.99
C THR A 279 16.23 15.11 1.35
N LEU A 280 15.30 14.47 2.07
CA LEU A 280 15.39 13.05 2.41
C LEU A 280 15.32 12.21 1.14
N LEU A 281 14.33 12.46 0.28
CA LEU A 281 14.15 11.74 -0.97
C LEU A 281 15.36 11.95 -1.90
N GLU A 282 15.82 13.18 -2.08
CA GLU A 282 16.98 13.47 -2.93
C GLU A 282 18.26 12.77 -2.44
N ARG A 283 18.49 12.73 -1.12
CA ARG A 283 19.62 11.98 -0.55
C ARG A 283 19.48 10.47 -0.74
N ALA A 284 18.28 9.93 -0.57
CA ALA A 284 18.04 8.49 -0.67
C ALA A 284 18.05 8.00 -2.12
N THR A 285 17.59 8.81 -3.08
CA THR A 285 17.33 8.37 -4.45
C THR A 285 18.19 9.05 -5.50
N GLY A 286 18.86 10.14 -5.16
CA GLY A 286 19.69 10.96 -6.06
C GLY A 286 18.92 12.00 -6.87
N SER A 287 17.62 12.20 -6.60
CA SER A 287 16.76 13.12 -7.35
C SER A 287 15.59 13.62 -6.50
N PRO A 288 15.01 14.80 -6.78
CA PRO A 288 13.77 15.24 -6.14
C PRO A 288 12.62 14.25 -6.42
N LEU A 289 11.50 14.39 -5.69
CA LEU A 289 10.30 13.61 -5.95
C LEU A 289 9.80 13.86 -7.38
N GLY A 290 9.67 12.80 -8.17
CA GLY A 290 9.25 12.84 -9.57
C GLY A 290 8.28 11.72 -9.92
N THR A 291 7.70 11.77 -11.12
CA THR A 291 6.74 10.77 -11.62
C THR A 291 7.43 9.63 -12.37
N GLU A 292 8.69 9.79 -12.77
CA GLU A 292 9.39 8.91 -13.70
C GLU A 292 9.47 7.48 -13.17
N ALA A 293 9.85 7.31 -11.89
CA ALA A 293 9.94 5.99 -11.27
C ALA A 293 8.58 5.31 -11.13
N TYR A 294 7.53 6.08 -10.85
CA TYR A 294 6.16 5.57 -10.72
C TYR A 294 5.62 5.10 -12.06
N LEU A 295 5.77 5.92 -13.11
CA LEU A 295 5.34 5.57 -14.46
C LEU A 295 6.11 4.36 -15.01
N ALA A 296 7.43 4.33 -14.84
CA ALA A 296 8.25 3.20 -15.26
C ALA A 296 7.86 1.90 -14.54
N HIS A 297 7.50 1.97 -13.27
CA HIS A 297 6.98 0.83 -12.51
C HIS A 297 5.64 0.33 -13.05
N LEU A 298 4.69 1.23 -13.28
CA LEU A 298 3.40 0.87 -13.86
C LEU A 298 3.55 0.27 -15.26
N GLU A 299 4.41 0.85 -16.10
CA GLU A 299 4.69 0.33 -17.44
C GLU A 299 5.35 -1.06 -17.37
N ALA A 300 6.31 -1.27 -16.48
CA ALA A 300 6.94 -2.58 -16.31
C ALA A 300 5.97 -3.66 -15.82
N ARG A 301 4.99 -3.30 -14.97
CA ARG A 301 4.03 -4.25 -14.39
C ARG A 301 2.82 -4.51 -15.28
N TYR A 302 2.28 -3.47 -15.91
CA TYR A 302 0.99 -3.50 -16.61
C TYR A 302 1.10 -3.19 -18.10
N GLY A 303 2.23 -2.64 -18.54
CA GLY A 303 2.49 -2.38 -19.95
C GLY A 303 2.39 -3.67 -20.77
N ARG A 304 1.87 -3.57 -21.99
CA ARG A 304 1.93 -4.69 -22.91
C ARG A 304 3.39 -4.89 -23.30
N PRO A 305 3.88 -6.14 -23.42
CA PRO A 305 5.13 -6.39 -24.11
C PRO A 305 5.03 -5.75 -25.49
N THR A 306 5.92 -4.80 -25.81
CA THR A 306 6.07 -4.37 -27.21
C THR A 306 6.54 -5.60 -27.97
N ALA A 307 5.75 -6.03 -28.95
CA ALA A 307 6.19 -7.03 -29.89
C ALA A 307 7.37 -6.44 -30.66
N GLU A 308 8.57 -6.96 -30.42
CA GLU A 308 9.70 -6.84 -31.35
C GLU A 308 9.45 -7.71 -32.58
#